data_AF-A0A562SUJ9-F1
#
_entry.id   AF-A0A562SUJ9-F1
#
_cell.length_a   1.000
_cell.length_b   1.000
_cell.length_c   1.000
_cell.angle_alpha   90.00
_cell.angle_beta   90.00
_cell.angle_gamma   90.00
#
_symmetry.space_group_name_H-M   'P 1'
#
loop_
_entity.id
_entity.type
_entity.pdbx_description
1 polymer ?
#
loop_
_entity_poly.entity_id
_entity_poly.type
_entity_poly.pdbx_seq_one_letter_code
_entity_poly.pdbx_strand_id
1 'polypeptide(L)'
;MNKFLIFVMGLVIGIAVTLFTLYLFSTVNKNDNEDLGLKLFKEKGECIKTKNEIKIFQVIEANMALAKTGDYPDEIVLLLINYDGKSYYDDQKIIVPAKKCARQIGTYKYSTKMEIDKTVPAVVIE
;
A
#
# COMPACT_ATOMS: atom_id res chain seq x y z
N MET A 1 17.14 -43.09 -36.69
CA MET A 1 17.07 -42.05 -35.63
C MET A 1 16.97 -42.74 -34.29
N ASN A 2 17.98 -42.63 -33.43
CA ASN A 2 18.01 -43.39 -32.18
C ASN A 2 16.92 -42.86 -31.25
N LYS A 3 15.95 -43.73 -30.90
CA LYS A 3 14.81 -43.37 -30.02
C LYS A 3 15.28 -42.76 -28.69
N PHE A 4 16.46 -43.15 -28.23
CA PHE A 4 17.14 -42.57 -27.06
C PHE A 4 17.47 -41.07 -27.23
N LEU A 5 17.90 -40.65 -28.41
CA LEU A 5 18.26 -39.24 -28.67
C LEU A 5 17.03 -38.33 -28.61
N ILE A 6 15.90 -38.82 -29.12
CA ILE A 6 14.60 -38.11 -29.10
C ILE A 6 14.12 -37.93 -27.64
N PHE A 7 14.32 -38.95 -26.80
CA PHE A 7 14.00 -38.88 -25.38
C PHE A 7 14.82 -37.83 -24.63
N VAL A 8 16.14 -37.80 -24.85
CA VAL A 8 17.04 -36.83 -24.19
C VAL A 8 16.72 -35.40 -24.62
N MET A 9 16.46 -35.16 -25.91
CA MET A 9 16.04 -33.83 -26.40
C MET A 9 14.73 -33.36 -25.77
N GLY A 10 13.73 -34.25 -25.66
CA GLY A 10 12.47 -33.93 -25.00
C GLY A 10 12.65 -33.53 -23.54
N LEU A 11 13.54 -34.22 -22.81
CA LEU A 11 13.84 -33.92 -21.40
C LEU A 11 14.50 -32.55 -21.23
N VAL A 12 15.49 -32.22 -22.07
CA VAL A 12 16.18 -30.91 -22.02
C VAL A 12 15.22 -29.76 -22.35
N ILE A 13 14.37 -29.93 -23.36
CA ILE A 13 13.36 -28.93 -23.73
C ILE A 13 12.34 -28.75 -22.60
N GLY A 14 11.88 -29.84 -21.98
CA GLY A 14 10.94 -29.78 -20.86
C GLY A 14 11.49 -29.01 -19.65
N ILE A 15 12.77 -29.21 -19.31
CA ILE A 15 13.43 -28.46 -18.24
C ILE A 15 13.53 -26.98 -18.61
N ALA A 16 13.95 -26.65 -19.83
CA ALA A 16 14.08 -25.27 -20.27
C ALA A 16 12.73 -24.52 -20.26
N VAL A 17 11.66 -25.16 -20.72
CA VAL A 17 10.30 -24.60 -20.69
C VAL A 17 9.84 -24.37 -19.25
N THR A 18 10.12 -25.30 -18.34
CA THR A 18 9.73 -25.18 -16.93
C THR A 18 10.46 -24.03 -16.22
N LEU A 19 11.75 -23.85 -16.49
CA LEU A 19 12.53 -22.73 -15.94
C LEU A 19 12.03 -21.39 -16.51
N PHE A 20 11.68 -21.34 -17.80
CA PHE A 20 11.16 -20.14 -18.43
C PHE A 20 9.77 -19.74 -17.89
N THR A 21 8.87 -20.71 -17.68
CA THR A 21 7.55 -20.41 -17.10
C THR A 21 7.68 -19.92 -15.66
N LEU A 22 8.53 -20.55 -14.82
CA LEU A 22 8.80 -20.06 -13.47
C LEU A 22 9.36 -18.63 -13.46
N TYR A 23 10.28 -18.31 -14.38
CA TYR A 23 10.79 -16.96 -14.54
C TYR A 23 9.67 -15.96 -14.88
N LEU A 24 8.79 -16.28 -15.84
CA LEU A 24 7.65 -15.41 -16.16
C LEU A 24 6.71 -15.22 -14.97
N PHE A 25 6.35 -16.29 -14.24
CA PHE A 25 5.53 -16.17 -13.03
C PHE A 25 6.17 -15.29 -11.95
N SER A 26 7.50 -15.35 -11.79
CA SER A 26 8.22 -14.48 -10.86
C SER A 26 8.18 -12.99 -11.23
N THR A 27 7.99 -12.67 -12.52
CA THR A 27 7.85 -11.28 -12.98
C THR A 27 6.42 -10.75 -12.89
N VAL A 28 5.41 -11.62 -12.96
CA VAL A 28 3.99 -11.23 -12.88
C VAL A 28 3.56 -10.93 -11.44
N ASN A 29 4.23 -11.53 -10.43
CA ASN A 29 3.91 -11.33 -9.02
C ASN A 29 4.52 -10.07 -8.36
N LYS A 30 5.09 -9.14 -9.14
CA LYS A 30 5.63 -7.88 -8.60
C LYS A 30 4.60 -6.75 -8.69
N ASN A 31 3.58 -6.81 -7.84
CA ASN A 31 2.76 -5.65 -7.47
C ASN A 31 2.74 -5.57 -5.94
N ASP A 32 3.87 -5.13 -5.39
CA ASP A 32 4.27 -5.25 -3.98
C ASP A 32 3.47 -4.38 -2.97
N ASN A 33 2.22 -3.99 -3.24
CA ASN A 33 1.38 -3.24 -2.27
C ASN A 33 -0.11 -3.61 -2.29
N GLU A 34 -0.57 -4.43 -3.23
CA GLU A 34 -1.99 -4.80 -3.31
C GLU A 34 -2.42 -5.68 -2.12
N ASP A 35 -1.49 -6.49 -1.59
CA ASP A 35 -1.72 -7.39 -0.44
C ASP A 35 -2.00 -6.63 0.87
N LEU A 36 -1.50 -5.39 0.99
CA LEU A 36 -1.76 -4.51 2.14
C LEU A 36 -3.03 -3.66 1.96
N GLY A 37 -3.74 -3.78 0.83
CA GLY A 37 -4.90 -2.93 0.51
C GLY A 37 -4.53 -1.49 0.14
N LEU A 38 -3.24 -1.17 -0.03
CA LEU A 38 -2.76 0.15 -0.43
C LEU A 38 -2.62 0.24 -1.95
N LYS A 39 -3.40 1.14 -2.56
CA LYS A 39 -3.33 1.46 -3.98
C LYS A 39 -2.86 2.89 -4.19
N LEU A 40 -1.62 3.05 -4.66
CA LEU A 40 -1.04 4.35 -4.98
C LEU A 40 -1.54 4.88 -6.32
N PHE A 41 -1.68 6.20 -6.43
CA PHE A 41 -2.00 6.87 -7.68
C PHE A 41 -0.74 7.14 -8.50
N LYS A 42 -0.88 7.19 -9.83
CA LYS A 42 0.22 7.55 -10.74
C LYS A 42 0.66 9.00 -10.53
N GLU A 43 -0.29 9.87 -10.22
CA GLU A 43 -0.09 11.28 -9.92
C GLU A 43 -0.73 11.59 -8.56
N LYS A 44 -0.13 12.52 -7.80
CA LYS A 44 -0.65 12.91 -6.49
C LYS A 44 -1.99 13.62 -6.66
N GLY A 45 -2.93 13.32 -5.79
CA GLY A 45 -4.26 13.91 -5.76
C GLY A 45 -4.32 15.25 -5.03
N GLU A 46 -5.51 15.61 -4.57
CA GLU A 46 -5.75 16.87 -3.87
C GLU A 46 -5.22 16.86 -2.43
N CYS A 47 -5.05 18.06 -1.86
CA CYS A 47 -4.82 18.22 -0.43
C CYS A 47 -6.14 17.98 0.31
N ILE A 48 -6.14 17.06 1.28
CA ILE A 48 -7.28 16.89 2.18
C ILE A 48 -7.35 18.09 3.11
N LYS A 49 -8.55 18.67 3.23
CA LYS A 49 -8.83 19.74 4.20
C LYS A 49 -8.66 19.17 5.60
N THR A 50 -7.56 19.54 6.25
CA THR A 50 -7.28 19.20 7.64
C THR A 50 -7.52 20.45 8.49
N LYS A 51 -8.08 20.29 9.69
CA LYS A 51 -8.17 21.39 10.67
C LYS A 51 -6.83 21.57 11.42
N ASN A 52 -5.71 21.45 10.70
CA ASN A 52 -4.33 21.50 11.16
C ASN A 52 -3.89 20.43 12.19
N GLU A 53 -4.80 19.65 12.76
CA GLU A 53 -4.48 18.52 13.64
C GLU A 53 -4.94 17.21 12.99
N ILE A 54 -4.04 16.22 12.98
CA ILE A 54 -4.32 14.85 12.60
C ILE A 54 -4.05 14.00 13.85
N LYS A 55 -5.08 13.30 14.33
CA LYS A 55 -4.97 12.41 15.50
C LYS A 55 -4.83 10.96 15.03
N ILE A 56 -3.72 10.32 15.37
CA ILE A 56 -3.53 8.88 15.17
C ILE A 56 -4.46 8.14 16.12
N PHE A 57 -5.19 7.14 15.61
CA PHE A 57 -6.00 6.27 16.47
C PHE A 57 -5.62 4.78 16.35
N GLN A 58 -4.88 4.41 15.30
CA GLN A 58 -4.39 3.04 15.15
C GLN A 58 -3.15 3.02 14.27
N VAL A 59 -2.02 2.61 14.83
CA VAL A 59 -0.81 2.29 14.07
C VAL A 59 -0.96 0.94 13.36
N ILE A 60 -0.66 0.91 12.06
CA ILE A 60 -0.68 -0.32 11.22
C ILE A 60 0.73 -0.88 11.10
N GLU A 61 1.68 -0.01 10.75
CA GLU A 61 3.12 -0.27 10.75
C GLU A 61 3.85 0.92 11.35
N ALA A 62 5.14 0.78 11.67
CA ALA A 62 5.91 1.81 12.33
C ALA A 62 5.71 3.20 11.69
N ASN A 63 5.75 3.31 10.36
CA ASN A 63 5.62 4.57 9.62
C ASN A 63 4.25 4.76 8.92
N MET A 64 3.25 3.95 9.27
CA MET A 64 1.92 3.96 8.64
C MET A 64 0.82 3.81 9.68
N ALA A 65 -0.09 4.78 9.74
CA ALA A 65 -1.13 4.78 10.76
C ALA A 65 -2.47 5.30 10.23
N LEU A 66 -3.56 4.73 10.71
CA LEU A 66 -4.88 5.31 10.53
C LEU A 66 -5.05 6.50 11.48
N ALA A 67 -5.56 7.58 10.93
CA ALA A 67 -5.73 8.83 11.64
C ALA A 67 -7.05 9.50 11.29
N LYS A 68 -7.46 10.43 12.15
CA LYS A 68 -8.66 11.24 12.03
C LYS A 68 -8.29 12.71 11.96
N THR A 69 -9.02 13.47 11.15
CA THR A 69 -8.91 14.93 11.06
C THR A 69 -10.31 15.52 10.96
N GLY A 70 -10.47 16.76 11.43
CA GLY A 70 -11.77 17.41 11.50
C GLY A 70 -12.50 17.10 12.80
N ASP A 71 -13.76 17.51 12.86
CA ASP A 71 -14.63 17.31 14.02
C ASP A 71 -15.91 16.64 13.56
N TYR A 72 -16.56 15.87 14.43
CA TYR A 72 -17.88 15.32 14.16
C TYR A 72 -18.88 16.43 13.76
N PRO A 73 -19.69 16.24 12.71
CA PRO A 73 -19.87 15.02 11.90
C PRO A 73 -18.92 14.89 10.70
N ASP A 74 -18.10 15.91 10.42
CA ASP A 74 -17.21 16.00 9.26
C ASP A 74 -15.82 15.38 9.49
N GLU A 75 -15.72 14.42 10.41
CA GLU A 75 -14.46 13.72 10.69
C GLU A 75 -14.08 12.84 9.49
N ILE A 76 -12.85 13.00 9.01
CA ILE A 76 -12.30 12.21 7.92
C ILE A 76 -11.28 11.24 8.49
N VAL A 77 -11.48 9.96 8.19
CA VAL A 77 -10.47 8.91 8.43
C VAL A 77 -9.54 8.81 7.23
N LEU A 78 -8.25 8.76 7.47
CA LEU A 78 -7.20 8.65 6.46
C LEU A 78 -6.10 7.69 6.92
N LEU A 79 -5.35 7.15 5.96
CA LEU A 79 -4.10 6.45 6.21
C LEU A 79 -2.95 7.45 6.03
N LEU A 80 -2.23 7.76 7.10
CA LEU A 80 -1.06 8.63 7.07
C LEU A 80 0.21 7.78 6.90
N ILE A 81 1.03 8.15 5.92
CA ILE A 81 2.30 7.48 5.61
C ILE A 81 3.46 8.45 5.83
N ASN A 82 4.51 7.99 6.49
CA ASN A 82 5.78 8.71 6.62
C ASN A 82 6.89 8.04 5.81
N TYR A 83 7.47 8.75 4.85
CA TYR A 83 8.63 8.26 4.10
C TYR A 83 9.99 8.69 4.68
N ASP A 84 10.00 9.58 5.68
CA ASP A 84 11.22 10.05 6.36
C ASP A 84 11.69 9.08 7.47
N GLY A 85 11.08 7.89 7.58
CA GLY A 85 11.42 6.87 8.58
C GLY A 85 10.97 7.20 10.00
N LYS A 86 10.15 8.24 10.21
CA LYS A 86 9.57 8.52 11.54
C LYS A 86 8.47 7.53 11.87
N SER A 87 8.48 7.03 13.10
CA SER A 87 7.45 6.14 13.58
C SER A 87 6.27 6.87 14.24
N TYR A 88 5.09 6.28 14.16
CA TYR A 88 3.86 6.72 14.80
C TYR A 88 3.54 5.90 16.05
N TYR A 89 2.74 6.47 16.95
CA TYR A 89 2.14 5.79 18.09
C TYR A 89 0.66 6.18 18.23
N ASP A 90 -0.14 5.33 18.87
CA ASP A 90 -1.57 5.58 19.08
C ASP A 90 -1.80 6.85 19.91
N ASP A 91 -2.90 7.55 19.63
CA ASP A 91 -3.25 8.85 20.21
C ASP A 91 -2.28 10.01 19.94
N GLN A 92 -1.24 9.79 19.13
CA GLN A 92 -0.34 10.86 18.70
C GLN A 92 -1.10 11.96 17.95
N LYS A 93 -0.79 13.20 18.30
CA LYS A 93 -1.28 14.39 17.60
C LYS A 93 -0.21 14.94 16.68
N ILE A 94 -0.56 15.10 15.41
CA ILE A 94 0.33 15.61 14.38
C ILE A 94 -0.22 16.96 13.93
N ILE A 95 0.58 18.00 14.12
CA ILE A 95 0.27 19.34 13.64
C ILE A 95 0.77 19.45 12.20
N VAL A 96 -0.12 19.73 11.26
CA VAL A 96 0.23 19.96 9.86
C VAL A 96 0.90 21.35 9.75
N PRO A 97 2.17 21.44 9.30
CA PRO A 97 2.84 22.73 9.16
C PRO A 97 2.13 23.65 8.17
N ALA A 98 2.13 24.97 8.41
CA ALA A 98 1.34 25.93 7.63
C ALA A 98 1.60 25.97 6.11
N LYS A 99 2.77 25.47 5.65
CA LYS A 99 3.13 25.39 4.22
C LYS A 99 3.00 23.98 3.63
N LYS A 100 2.51 23.03 4.43
CA LYS A 100 2.32 21.64 4.05
C LYS A 100 0.84 21.30 4.03
N CYS A 101 0.48 20.22 3.35
CA CYS A 101 -0.85 19.66 3.42
C CYS A 101 -0.81 18.14 3.50
N ALA A 102 -1.91 17.53 3.94
CA ALA A 102 -2.13 16.09 3.78
C ALA A 102 -2.50 15.81 2.32
N ARG A 103 -1.50 15.55 1.48
CA ARG A 103 -1.66 15.27 0.06
C ARG A 103 -2.11 13.83 -0.13
N GLN A 104 -3.23 13.62 -0.83
CA GLN A 104 -3.63 12.28 -1.21
C GLN A 104 -2.66 11.68 -2.24
N ILE A 105 -2.17 10.48 -1.96
CA ILE A 105 -1.28 9.73 -2.85
C ILE A 105 -1.88 8.38 -3.27
N GLY A 106 -3.06 8.04 -2.76
CA GLY A 106 -3.72 6.78 -3.06
C GLY A 106 -4.98 6.54 -2.23
N THR A 107 -5.35 5.27 -2.15
CA THR A 107 -6.42 4.75 -1.30
C THR A 107 -5.93 3.55 -0.52
N TYR A 108 -6.44 3.38 0.70
CA TYR A 108 -6.17 2.24 1.55
C TYR A 108 -7.48 1.54 1.89
N LYS A 109 -7.58 0.26 1.59
CA LYS A 109 -8.72 -0.60 1.91
C LYS A 109 -8.37 -1.47 3.12
N TYR A 110 -9.24 -1.49 4.13
CA TYR A 110 -9.09 -2.34 5.31
C TYR A 110 -10.45 -2.84 5.81
N SER A 111 -10.46 -3.97 6.50
CA SER A 111 -11.64 -4.51 7.15
C SER A 111 -11.60 -4.20 8.65
N THR A 112 -12.70 -3.69 9.19
CA THR A 112 -12.83 -3.48 10.64
C THR A 112 -13.01 -4.82 11.36
N LYS A 113 -12.92 -4.82 12.70
CA LYS A 113 -13.20 -6.02 13.52
C LYS A 113 -14.62 -6.58 13.35
N MET A 114 -15.54 -5.79 12.82
CA MET A 114 -16.92 -6.21 12.49
C MET A 114 -17.05 -6.68 11.04
N GLU A 115 -15.95 -6.98 10.35
CA GLU A 115 -15.91 -7.41 8.94
C GLU A 115 -16.51 -6.41 7.96
N ILE A 116 -16.59 -5.14 8.37
CA ILE A 116 -17.01 -4.06 7.48
C ILE A 116 -15.78 -3.54 6.75
N ASP A 117 -15.77 -3.71 5.43
CA ASP A 117 -14.78 -3.12 4.54
C ASP A 117 -14.92 -1.58 4.50
N LYS A 118 -13.78 -0.91 4.63
CA LYS A 118 -13.64 0.54 4.54
C LYS A 118 -12.54 0.87 3.55
N THR A 119 -12.75 1.96 2.82
CA THR A 119 -11.73 2.55 1.95
C THR A 119 -11.52 3.99 2.38
N VAL A 120 -10.28 4.35 2.65
CA VAL A 120 -9.88 5.68 3.12
C VAL A 120 -8.77 6.24 2.22
N PRO A 121 -8.60 7.56 2.12
CA PRO A 121 -7.48 8.13 1.39
C PRO A 121 -6.15 7.78 2.08
N ALA A 122 -5.14 7.44 1.27
CA ALA A 122 -3.75 7.36 1.72
C ALA A 122 -3.07 8.71 1.46
N VAL A 123 -2.39 9.26 2.47
CA VAL A 123 -1.85 10.62 2.44
C VAL A 123 -0.42 10.70 2.97
N VAL A 124 0.29 11.72 2.52
CA VAL A 124 1.58 12.19 3.06
C VAL A 124 1.50 13.67 3.42
N ILE A 125 2.30 14.11 4.37
CA ILE A 125 2.40 15.53 4.73
C ILE A 125 3.58 16.16 3.99
N GLU A 126 3.28 16.94 2.96
CA GLU A 126 4.26 17.62 2.10
C GLU A 126 3.97 19.09 1.87
#